data_AF-A0A4U7C9R3-F1
#
_entry.id   AF-A0A4U7C9R3-F1
#
_cell.length_a   1.000
_cell.length_b   1.000
_cell.length_c   1.000
_cell.angle_alpha   90.00
_cell.angle_beta   90.00
_cell.angle_gamma   90.00
#
_symmetry.space_group_name_H-M   'P 1'
#
loop_
_entity.id
_entity.type
_entity.pdbx_description
1 polymer ?
#
loop_
_entity_poly.entity_id
_entity_poly.type
_entity_poly.pdbx_seq_one_letter_code
_entity_poly.pdbx_strand_id
1 'polypeptide(L)'
;MADRRGRSPSGGSLQGCHFREDRFGGCHFREDRFGGCHFREDRFGGCRFREDRFGGCRFREDRFGGCRFRGRSLPPRAGGAGGASGAR
;
A
#
# COMPACT_ATOMS: atom_id res chain seq x y z
N MET A 1 -8.90 -9.61 8.24
CA MET A 1 -8.28 -10.75 7.53
C MET A 1 -8.91 -10.98 6.16
N ALA A 2 -8.77 -9.98 5.30
CA ALA A 2 -8.98 -10.09 3.87
C ALA A 2 -7.64 -10.38 3.20
N ASP A 3 -7.60 -11.41 2.38
CA ASP A 3 -6.46 -11.70 1.51
C ASP A 3 -6.79 -11.17 0.12
N ARG A 4 -6.19 -10.03 -0.23
CA ARG A 4 -6.38 -9.34 -1.51
C ARG A 4 -5.14 -9.56 -2.34
N ARG A 5 -5.18 -10.54 -3.24
CA ARG A 5 -4.09 -10.82 -4.18
C ARG A 5 -4.48 -10.48 -5.61
N GLY A 6 -3.55 -9.90 -6.36
CA GLY A 6 -3.60 -9.77 -7.82
C GLY A 6 -4.70 -8.87 -8.40
N ARG A 7 -5.62 -8.35 -7.59
CA ARG A 7 -6.73 -7.52 -8.06
C ARG A 7 -6.60 -6.12 -7.48
N SER A 8 -6.50 -5.13 -8.36
CA SER A 8 -6.51 -3.73 -7.97
C SER A 8 -7.64 -3.00 -8.69
N PRO A 9 -8.45 -2.21 -7.98
CA PRO A 9 -9.22 -1.16 -8.61
C PRO A 9 -8.20 -0.12 -9.12
N SER A 10 -8.15 0.12 -10.42
CA SER A 10 -7.41 1.27 -10.95
C SER A 10 -8.26 2.52 -10.76
N GLY A 11 -7.71 3.57 -10.13
CA GLY A 11 -8.40 4.86 -9.94
C GLY A 11 -9.45 4.87 -8.82
N GLY A 12 -9.32 4.00 -7.82
CA GLY A 12 -10.20 3.99 -6.65
C GLY A 12 -9.90 5.13 -5.68
N SER A 13 -10.95 5.75 -5.14
CA SER A 13 -10.84 6.65 -3.98
C SER A 13 -11.25 5.88 -2.73
N LEU A 14 -10.27 5.56 -1.88
CA LEU A 14 -10.48 4.90 -0.60
C LEU A 14 -10.32 5.96 0.50
N GLN A 15 -11.44 6.38 1.09
CA GLN A 15 -11.46 7.38 2.16
C GLN A 15 -11.99 6.76 3.45
N GLY A 16 -11.28 6.98 4.57
CA GLY A 16 -11.68 6.49 5.89
C GLY A 16 -11.70 4.96 6.02
N CYS A 17 -10.97 4.23 5.16
CA CYS A 17 -10.94 2.77 5.24
C CYS A 17 -10.07 2.27 6.39
N HIS A 18 -10.55 1.27 7.12
CA HIS A 18 -9.84 0.64 8.23
C HIS A 18 -9.50 -0.79 7.84
N PHE A 19 -8.20 -1.07 7.70
CA PHE A 19 -7.68 -2.41 7.43
C PHE A 19 -6.92 -2.90 8.67
N ARG A 20 -7.12 -4.19 8.98
CA ARG A 20 -6.47 -4.84 10.12
C ARG A 20 -6.17 -6.29 9.77
N GLU A 21 -4.91 -6.67 9.93
CA GLU A 21 -4.43 -8.03 9.67
C GLU A 21 -4.78 -8.52 8.25
N ASP A 22 -4.83 -7.60 7.29
CA ASP A 22 -5.09 -7.89 5.88
C ASP A 22 -3.78 -8.15 5.13
N ARG A 23 -3.87 -8.96 4.07
CA ARG A 23 -2.71 -9.32 3.24
C ARG A 23 -2.96 -8.84 1.82
N PHE A 24 -2.07 -7.98 1.34
CA PHE A 24 -2.06 -7.46 -0.01
C PHE A 24 -0.88 -8.06 -0.77
N GLY A 25 -1.15 -8.89 -1.78
CA GLY A 25 -0.11 -9.61 -2.52
C GLY A 25 -0.20 -9.34 -4.02
N GLY A 26 0.82 -8.74 -4.62
CA GLY A 26 0.83 -8.48 -6.07
C GLY A 26 -0.28 -7.55 -6.54
N CYS A 27 -0.78 -6.65 -5.68
CA CYS A 27 -1.74 -5.62 -6.07
C CYS A 27 -1.05 -4.51 -6.88
N HIS A 28 -1.73 -3.98 -7.88
CA HIS A 28 -1.28 -2.89 -8.76
C HIS A 28 -2.17 -1.64 -8.59
N PHE A 29 -1.85 -0.79 -7.62
CA PHE A 29 -2.51 0.50 -7.44
C PHE A 29 -1.96 1.51 -8.44
N ARG A 30 -2.87 2.23 -9.09
CA ARG A 30 -2.54 3.29 -10.03
C ARG A 30 -3.56 4.41 -9.89
N GLU A 31 -3.05 5.61 -9.63
CA GLU A 31 -3.85 6.84 -9.48
C GLU A 31 -4.90 6.73 -8.37
N ASP A 32 -4.68 5.84 -7.39
CA ASP A 32 -5.58 5.65 -6.25
C ASP A 32 -5.37 6.76 -5.21
N ARG A 33 -6.47 7.18 -4.59
CA ARG A 33 -6.45 8.19 -3.52
C ARG A 33 -6.86 7.56 -2.20
N PHE A 34 -5.90 7.47 -1.28
CA PHE A 34 -6.10 7.02 0.09
C PHE A 34 -6.17 8.25 1.02
N GLY A 35 -7.34 8.51 1.58
CA GLY A 35 -7.60 9.66 2.45
C GLY A 35 -8.04 9.22 3.84
N GLY A 36 -7.23 9.45 4.89
CA GLY A 36 -7.62 9.08 6.26
C GLY A 36 -7.77 7.57 6.50
N CYS A 37 -7.11 6.73 5.71
CA CYS A 37 -7.13 5.28 5.92
C CYS A 37 -6.24 4.88 7.10
N HIS A 38 -6.65 3.85 7.82
CA HIS A 38 -5.90 3.26 8.93
C HIS A 38 -5.54 1.82 8.59
N PHE A 39 -4.24 1.54 8.54
CA PHE A 39 -3.65 0.22 8.35
C PHE A 39 -3.00 -0.21 9.66
N ARG A 40 -3.25 -1.45 10.06
CA ARG A 40 -2.68 -2.02 11.28
C ARG A 40 -2.38 -3.51 11.11
N GLU A 41 -1.13 -3.89 11.34
CA GLU A 41 -0.65 -5.27 11.23
C GLU A 41 -0.90 -5.87 9.83
N ASP A 42 -1.02 -5.01 8.81
CA ASP A 42 -1.25 -5.41 7.42
C ASP A 42 0.07 -5.79 6.74
N ARG A 43 0.00 -6.72 5.78
CA ARG A 43 1.18 -7.19 5.02
C ARG A 43 1.02 -6.90 3.53
N PHE A 44 1.93 -6.11 2.99
CA PHE A 44 2.03 -5.80 1.57
C PHE A 44 3.24 -6.52 0.98
N GLY A 45 3.00 -7.43 0.04
CA GLY A 45 4.01 -8.26 -0.62
C GLY A 45 3.95 -8.08 -2.14
N GLY A 46 5.01 -7.55 -2.76
CA GLY A 46 5.05 -7.42 -4.23
C GLY A 46 4.05 -6.42 -4.83
N CYS A 47 3.46 -5.54 -4.01
CA CYS A 47 2.52 -4.54 -4.49
C CYS A 47 3.23 -3.43 -5.28
N ARG A 48 2.54 -2.86 -6.28
CA ARG A 48 3.02 -1.70 -7.04
C ARG A 48 2.07 -0.54 -6.82
N PHE A 49 2.62 0.60 -6.44
CA PHE A 49 1.93 1.87 -6.26
C PHE A 49 2.48 2.85 -7.28
N ARG A 50 1.63 3.40 -8.15
CA ARG A 50 2.01 4.38 -9.16
C ARG A 50 1.08 5.59 -9.11
N GLU A 51 1.66 6.76 -8.84
CA GLU A 51 0.93 8.04 -8.79
C GLU A 51 -0.20 8.09 -7.74
N ASP A 52 -0.16 7.18 -6.76
CA ASP A 52 -1.13 7.15 -5.65
C ASP A 52 -0.86 8.24 -4.63
N ARG A 53 -1.92 8.71 -3.96
CA ARG A 53 -1.84 9.72 -2.90
C ARG A 53 -2.29 9.15 -1.57
N PHE A 54 -1.45 9.24 -0.54
CA PHE A 54 -1.76 8.83 0.83
C PHE A 54 -1.88 10.07 1.73
N GLY A 55 -3.04 10.74 1.69
CA GLY A 55 -3.33 11.91 2.53
C GLY A 55 -3.89 11.48 3.88
N GLY A 56 -3.23 11.84 4.99
CA GLY A 56 -3.74 11.54 6.34
C GLY A 56 -3.85 10.05 6.69
N CYS A 57 -3.23 9.17 5.90
CA CYS A 57 -3.23 7.73 6.19
C CYS A 57 -2.26 7.41 7.33
N ARG A 58 -2.62 6.43 8.17
CA ARG A 58 -1.75 5.93 9.25
C ARG A 58 -1.46 4.45 9.04
N PHE A 59 -0.20 4.10 9.24
CA PHE A 59 0.33 2.75 9.17
C PHE A 59 0.94 2.40 10.52
N ARG A 60 0.55 1.29 11.12
CA ARG A 60 1.05 0.78 12.42
C ARG A 60 1.34 -0.71 12.31
N GLU A 61 2.61 -1.07 12.53
CA GLU A 61 3.05 -2.48 12.52
C GLU A 61 2.87 -3.18 11.17
N ASP A 62 2.68 -2.40 10.09
CA ASP A 62 2.52 -2.92 8.74
C ASP A 62 3.88 -3.29 8.12
N ARG A 63 3.88 -4.33 7.27
CA ARG A 63 5.10 -4.78 6.57
C ARG A 63 4.96 -4.59 5.06
N PHE A 64 5.96 -3.98 4.45
CA PHE A 64 6.04 -3.79 2.99
C PHE A 64 7.26 -4.53 2.43
N GLY A 65 7.08 -5.76 1.97
CA GLY A 65 8.14 -6.57 1.35
C GLY A 65 8.05 -6.56 -0.16
N GLY A 66 9.13 -6.20 -0.86
CA GLY A 66 9.15 -6.22 -2.33
C GLY A 66 8.15 -5.28 -3.01
N CYS A 67 7.62 -4.30 -2.27
CA CYS A 67 6.67 -3.32 -2.81
C CYS A 67 7.42 -2.23 -3.57
N ARG A 68 6.85 -1.77 -4.68
CA ARG A 68 7.41 -0.70 -5.51
C ARG A 68 6.51 0.51 -5.46
N PHE A 69 7.04 1.63 -4.98
CA PHE A 69 6.34 2.91 -4.97
C PHE A 69 6.96 3.83 -6.02
N ARG A 70 6.16 4.27 -6.99
CA ARG A 70 6.59 5.14 -8.09
C ARG A 70 5.66 6.34 -8.19
N GLY A 71 6.02 7.41 -7.48
CA GLY A 71 5.19 8.61 -7.37
C GLY A 71 5.61 9.44 -6.17
N ARG A 72 5.12 10.68 -6.08
CA ARG A 72 5.61 11.69 -5.14
C ARG A 72 4.94 11.66 -3.76
N SER A 73 4.22 10.60 -3.42
CA SER A 73 3.51 10.49 -2.13
C SER A 73 3.72 9.10 -1.55
N LEU A 74 4.86 8.92 -0.87
CA LEU A 74 5.11 7.73 -0.05
C LEU A 74 4.32 7.83 1.26
N PRO A 75 3.88 6.70 1.84
CA PRO A 75 3.28 6.72 3.16
C PRO A 75 4.31 7.21 4.22
N PRO A 76 3.88 7.99 5.22
CA PRO A 76 4.79 8.71 6.12
C PRO A 76 5.64 7.83 7.05
N ARG A 77 5.47 6.50 7.04
CA ARG A 77 6.25 5.54 7.83
C ARG A 77 6.44 4.19 7.10
N ALA A 78 7.08 4.20 5.94
CA ALA A 78 7.66 2.97 5.37
C ALA A 78 9.05 2.70 6.00
N GLY A 79 9.09 2.58 7.33
CA GLY A 79 10.30 2.24 8.08
C GLY A 79 10.45 0.73 8.21
N GLY A 80 10.92 0.06 7.16
CA GLY A 80 11.15 -1.38 7.17
C GLY A 80 11.95 -1.80 5.96
N ALA A 81 13.26 -1.94 6.14
CA ALA A 81 14.20 -2.47 5.17
C ALA A 81 13.70 -3.82 4.61
N GLY A 82 13.60 -3.94 3.28
CA GLY A 82 13.08 -5.16 2.67
C GLY A 82 12.88 -5.10 1.16
N GLY A 83 13.95 -4.76 0.44
CA GLY A 83 14.05 -5.06 -1.00
C GLY A 83 13.22 -4.17 -1.91
N ALA A 84 13.66 -2.94 -2.12
CA ALA A 84 13.40 -2.26 -3.39
C ALA A 84 14.24 -2.94 -4.49
N SER A 85 13.91 -4.19 -4.83
CA SER A 85 14.49 -4.89 -5.99
C SER A 85 13.82 -4.33 -7.25
N GLY A 86 14.17 -3.09 -7.57
CA GLY A 86 13.73 -2.39 -8.76
C GLY A 86 14.89 -2.08 -9.67
N ALA A 87 15.28 -3.02 -10.53
CA ALA A 87 15.76 -2.78 -11.89
C ALA A 87 16.25 -4.09 -12.52
N ARG A 88 15.42 -4.67 -13.39
CA ARG A 88 15.82 -5.12 -14.73
C ARG A 88 14.73 -4.65 -15.67
#